data_AF-A0A919KE26-F1
#
_entry.id   AF-A0A919KE26-F1
#
_cell.length_a   1.000
_cell.length_b   1.000
_cell.length_c   1.000
_cell.angle_alpha   90.00
_cell.angle_beta   90.00
_cell.angle_gamma   90.00
#
_symmetry.space_group_name_H-M   'P 1'
#
loop_
_entity.id
_entity.type
_entity.pdbx_description
1 polymer ?
#
loop_
_entity_poly.entity_id
_entity_poly.type
_entity_poly.pdbx_seq_one_letter_code
_entity_poly.pdbx_strand_id
1 'polypeptide(L)' 'MVSDRGGRYGFVYRSRQKVYRALRRKGMSKSRAARISNEGFTRAGRSLMARKAAKTRQMRGRKRH' A
#
# COMPACT_ATOMS: atom_id res chain seq x y z
N MET A 1 -1.77 19.20 -1.10
CA MET A 1 -0.47 18.52 -1.30
C MET A 1 -0.24 17.56 -0.15
N VAL A 2 0.34 16.38 -0.41
CA VAL A 2 0.82 15.49 0.65
C VAL A 2 2.22 15.97 0.99
N SER A 3 2.38 16.61 2.15
CA SER A 3 3.62 17.29 2.51
C SER A 3 4.82 16.33 2.54
N ASP A 4 5.85 16.82 1.90
CA ASP A 4 7.18 16.27 1.64
C ASP A 4 8.10 16.33 2.88
N ARG A 5 7.63 16.88 4.01
CA ARG A 5 8.30 16.80 5.31
C ARG A 5 7.73 15.64 6.14
N GLY A 6 8.61 14.71 6.47
CA GLY A 6 8.33 13.59 7.37
C GLY A 6 7.79 14.04 8.73
N GLY A 7 6.88 13.22 9.27
CA GLY A 7 6.33 13.38 10.61
C GLY A 7 4.82 13.65 10.61
N ARG A 8 4.05 12.66 11.07
CA ARG A 8 2.59 12.67 11.28
C ARG A 8 1.72 12.46 10.03
N TYR A 9 1.29 11.21 9.86
CA TYR A 9 0.07 10.78 9.13
C TYR A 9 -0.08 11.12 7.63
N GLY A 10 1.00 11.22 6.87
CA GLY A 10 0.82 11.47 5.43
C GLY A 10 2.03 11.30 4.52
N PHE A 11 3.26 11.22 5.04
CA PHE A 11 4.44 11.15 4.19
C PHE A 11 4.35 9.97 3.22
N VAL A 12 4.54 10.23 1.93
CA VAL A 12 4.57 9.21 0.87
C VAL A 12 5.75 9.50 -0.05
N TYR A 13 6.63 8.52 -0.22
CA TYR A 13 7.75 8.63 -1.16
C TYR A 13 7.26 9.02 -2.57
N ARG A 14 8.00 9.88 -3.26
CA ARG A 14 7.61 10.39 -4.60
C ARG A 14 7.30 9.25 -5.58
N SER A 15 8.07 8.17 -5.56
CA SER A 15 7.84 6.95 -6.37
C SER A 15 6.59 6.14 -6.00
N ARG A 16 5.95 6.43 -4.86
CA ARG A 16 4.80 5.69 -4.29
C ARG A 16 3.50 6.49 -4.33
N GLN A 17 3.53 7.72 -4.83
CA GLN A 17 2.34 8.59 -4.94
C GLN A 17 1.23 8.00 -5.81
N LYS A 18 1.58 7.28 -6.90
CA LYS A 18 0.60 6.58 -7.75
C LYS A 18 -0.19 5.52 -6.95
N VAL A 19 0.50 4.74 -6.12
CA VAL A 19 -0.09 3.70 -5.26
C VAL A 19 -0.97 4.35 -4.19
N TYR A 20 -0.48 5.40 -3.53
CA TYR A 20 -1.24 6.15 -2.54
C TYR A 20 -2.56 6.68 -3.11
N ARG A 21 -2.51 7.35 -4.27
CA ARG A 21 -3.71 7.87 -4.96
C ARG A 21 -4.69 6.75 -5.35
N ALA A 22 -4.19 5.59 -5.76
CA ALA A 22 -5.04 4.43 -6.07
C ALA A 22 -5.75 3.90 -4.81
N LEU A 23 -5.04 3.80 -3.68
CA LEU A 23 -5.63 3.38 -2.40
C LEU A 23 -6.66 4.39 -1.88
N ARG A 24 -6.38 5.70 -2.02
CA ARG A 24 -7.31 6.77 -1.67
C ARG A 24 -8.59 6.72 -2.50
N ARG A 25 -8.50 6.44 -3.81
CA ARG A 25 -9.69 6.26 -4.68
C ARG A 25 -10.55 5.07 -4.28
N LYS A 26 -9.98 4.05 -3.61
CA LYS A 26 -10.72 2.92 -3.04
C LYS A 26 -11.32 3.22 -1.66
N GLY A 27 -11.32 4.47 -1.20
CA GLY A 27 -11.89 4.88 0.08
C GLY A 27 -10.97 4.65 1.29
N MET A 28 -9.72 4.25 1.10
CA MET A 28 -8.81 4.00 2.24
C MET A 28 -8.43 5.30 2.97
N SER A 29 -8.37 5.27 4.30
CA SER A 29 -7.92 6.43 5.10
C SER A 29 -6.50 6.87 4.74
N LYS A 30 -6.20 8.17 4.91
CA LYS A 30 -4.91 8.77 4.53
C LYS A 30 -3.72 8.04 5.17
N SER A 31 -3.80 7.82 6.49
CA SER A 31 -2.76 7.15 7.28
C SER A 31 -2.52 5.71 6.82
N ARG A 32 -3.59 4.94 6.58
CA ARG A 32 -3.50 3.55 6.12
C ARG A 32 -2.94 3.47 4.70
N ALA A 33 -3.38 4.35 3.81
CA ALA A 33 -2.90 4.40 2.43
C ALA A 33 -1.42 4.78 2.35
N ALA A 34 -0.97 5.74 3.16
CA ALA A 34 0.44 6.15 3.20
C ALA A 34 1.35 5.01 3.69
N ARG A 35 0.95 4.34 4.77
CA ARG A 35 1.68 3.17 5.31
C ARG A 35 1.87 2.07 4.26
N ILE A 36 0.79 1.64 3.61
CA ILE A 36 0.86 0.59 2.57
C ILE A 36 1.68 1.08 1.37
N SER A 37 1.57 2.34 1.00
CA SER A 37 2.34 2.87 -0.12
C SER A 37 3.85 2.82 0.17
N ASN A 38 4.27 3.24 1.36
CA ASN A 38 5.68 3.30 1.74
C ASN A 38 6.29 1.93 2.03
N GLU A 39 5.52 0.99 2.56
CA GLU A 39 6.00 -0.36 2.85
C GLU A 39 6.41 -1.10 1.55
N GLY A 40 5.99 -0.64 0.37
CA GLY A 40 6.49 -1.11 -0.94
C GLY A 40 7.71 -0.34 -1.51
N PHE A 41 8.36 0.53 -0.73
CA PHE A 41 9.55 1.27 -1.17
C PHE A 41 10.77 0.36 -1.30
N THR A 42 11.02 -0.49 -0.31
CA THR A 42 12.16 -1.43 -0.30
C THR A 42 11.85 -2.72 -1.06
N ARG A 43 12.89 -3.43 -1.52
CA ARG A 43 12.74 -4.73 -2.20
C ARG A 43 12.07 -5.76 -1.30
N ALA A 44 12.54 -5.88 -0.04
CA ALA A 44 11.97 -6.80 0.94
C ALA A 44 10.48 -6.50 1.22
N GLY A 45 10.14 -5.22 1.40
CA GLY A 45 8.76 -4.80 1.60
C GLY A 45 7.84 -5.12 0.43
N ARG A 46 8.30 -4.90 -0.81
CA ARG A 46 7.55 -5.33 -2.02
C ARG A 46 7.31 -6.84 -2.05
N SER A 47 8.33 -7.64 -1.75
CA SER A 47 8.19 -9.10 -1.73
C SER A 47 7.17 -9.57 -0.68
N LEU A 48 7.19 -8.98 0.52
CA LEU A 48 6.21 -9.29 1.55
C LEU A 48 4.79 -8.94 1.12
N MET A 49 4.58 -7.78 0.50
CA MET A 49 3.28 -7.39 -0.04
C MET A 49 2.80 -8.34 -1.14
N ALA A 50 3.68 -8.72 -2.05
CA ALA A 50 3.37 -9.66 -3.11
C ALA A 50 2.92 -11.02 -2.54
N ARG A 51 3.64 -11.54 -1.54
CA ARG A 51 3.27 -12.78 -0.84
C ARG A 51 1.92 -12.66 -0.14
N LYS A 52 1.67 -11.57 0.60
CA LYS A 52 0.36 -11.31 1.23
C LYS A 52 -0.76 -11.28 0.19
N ALA A 53 -0.57 -10.55 -0.91
CA ALA A 53 -1.55 -10.47 -1.99
C ALA A 53 -1.79 -11.82 -2.67
N ALA A 54 -0.74 -12.61 -2.91
CA ALA A 54 -0.85 -13.96 -3.45
C ALA A 54 -1.66 -14.87 -2.51
N LYS A 55 -1.35 -14.86 -1.22
CA LYS A 55 -2.11 -15.60 -0.19
C LYS A 55 -3.59 -15.19 -0.18
N THR A 56 -3.90 -13.89 -0.25
CA THR A 56 -5.29 -13.42 -0.33
C THR A 56 -6.00 -13.93 -1.59
N ARG A 57 -5.33 -13.94 -2.75
CA ARG A 57 -5.90 -14.50 -4.00
C ARG A 57 -6.15 -16.01 -3.87
N GLN A 58 -5.19 -16.76 -3.34
CA GLN A 58 -5.33 -18.20 -3.12
C GLN A 58 -6.51 -18.51 -2.18
N MET A 59 -6.63 -17.80 -1.06
CA MET A 59 -7.74 -17.98 -0.13
C MET A 59 -9.10 -17.68 -0.78
N ARG A 60 -9.19 -16.64 -1.62
CA ARG A 60 -10.42 -16.33 -2.37
C ARG A 60 -10.73 -17.36 -3.45
N GLY A 61 -9.72 -17.88 -4.15
CA GLY A 61 -9.88 -18.94 -5.14
C GLY A 61 -10.32 -20.26 -4.50
N ARG A 62 -9.76 -20.60 -3.33
CA ARG A 62 -10.11 -21.81 -2.58
C ARG A 62 -11.53 -21.79 -2.02
N LYS A 63 -12.11 -20.61 -1.78
CA LYS A 63 -13.50 -20.46 -1.31
C LYS A 63 -14.54 -20.62 -2.44
N ARG A 64 -14.11 -20.78 -3.70
CA ARG A 64 -14.98 -20.94 -4.87
C ARG A 64 -15.13 -22.39 -5.34
N HIS A 65 -14.53 -23.35 -4.62
CA HIS A 65 -14.69 -24.78 -4.85
C HIS A 65 -15.44 -25.42 -3.68
#